data_AF-A0AA38NZI3-F1
#
_entry.id   AF-A0AA38NZI3-F1
#
_cell.length_a   1.000
_cell.length_b   1.000
_cell.length_c   1.000
_cell.angle_alpha   90.00
_cell.angle_beta   90.00
_cell.angle_gamma   90.00
#
_symmetry.space_group_name_H-M   'P 1'
#
loop_
_entity.id
_entity.type
_entity.pdbx_description
1 polymer ?
#
loop_
_entity_poly.entity_id
_entity_poly.type
_entity_poly.pdbx_seq_one_letter_code
_entity_poly.pdbx_strand_id
1 'polypeptide(L)'
;PITTYLSPLSMLASVRASGSNNGPPSFAPPASPFHSLTTIEQANRDRNEHAAQMSTSNPERRRKRRGQGRKPPRLVGGVGPFKVEDTIVTASDGTEVVSLVVLVYPPRLSPDDCQIHNLPLELHHYVQNSDAFQTVLESLNLVYHFDNLSLNTKVVDLLDVVQSSLSQAGWTFPQNPSSGTEPSAFFRRHERLAIQLLRFVGRGNINNNAKTPRLIPGKVESETMTLAQVVCNSADYGVAKYAVTPEKKFLLHTVIRSPNVSLNVNLFEKGLGSENVAQTHNCLSKRIYGIFRSDGDA
;
A
#
# COMPACT_ATOMS: atom_id res chain seq x y z
N PRO A 1 3.60 -31.99 -51.21
CA PRO A 1 3.93 -31.69 -49.80
C PRO A 1 3.15 -30.47 -49.31
N ILE A 2 1.99 -30.73 -48.69
CA ILE A 2 1.07 -29.72 -48.19
C ILE A 2 0.80 -30.07 -46.74
N THR A 3 1.19 -29.16 -45.86
CA THR A 3 1.03 -29.18 -44.40
C THR A 3 -0.33 -28.59 -44.06
N THR A 4 -1.17 -29.34 -43.36
CA THR A 4 -2.45 -28.84 -42.82
C THR A 4 -2.43 -28.97 -41.30
N TYR A 5 -2.71 -27.83 -40.66
CA TYR A 5 -2.85 -27.61 -39.23
C TYR A 5 -3.98 -28.46 -38.62
N LEU A 6 -3.75 -29.01 -37.42
CA LEU A 6 -4.79 -29.53 -36.54
C LEU A 6 -4.84 -28.68 -35.26
N SER A 7 -6.02 -28.13 -35.00
CA SER A 7 -6.38 -27.27 -33.86
C SER A 7 -6.69 -28.10 -32.60
N PRO A 8 -6.21 -27.69 -31.40
CA PRO A 8 -6.40 -28.43 -30.15
C PRO A 8 -7.71 -28.05 -29.43
N LEU A 9 -8.85 -28.18 -30.10
CA LEU A 9 -10.19 -27.91 -29.52
C LEU A 9 -11.10 -29.16 -29.45
N SER A 10 -10.53 -30.32 -29.10
CA SER A 10 -11.31 -31.57 -28.98
C SER A 10 -10.89 -32.45 -27.81
N MET A 11 -10.61 -31.86 -26.65
CA MET A 11 -10.59 -32.59 -25.39
C MET A 11 -11.34 -31.79 -24.33
N LEU A 12 -12.61 -32.14 -24.13
CA LEU A 12 -13.42 -32.06 -22.90
C LEU A 12 -14.92 -31.98 -23.27
N ALA A 13 -15.43 -33.09 -23.82
CA ALA A 13 -16.85 -33.39 -23.81
C ALA A 13 -17.01 -34.77 -23.14
N SER A 14 -18.01 -34.88 -22.25
CA SER A 14 -18.30 -35.98 -21.29
C SER A 14 -17.77 -35.63 -19.89
N VAL A 15 -18.60 -35.31 -18.89
CA VAL A 15 -19.68 -36.16 -18.37
C VAL A 15 -20.90 -35.33 -17.99
N ARG A 16 -22.05 -35.63 -18.60
CA ARG A 16 -23.38 -35.38 -18.06
C ARG A 16 -24.14 -36.70 -18.18
N ALA A 17 -24.44 -37.33 -17.05
CA ALA A 17 -25.43 -38.39 -16.98
C ALA A 17 -26.17 -38.30 -15.64
N SER A 18 -27.48 -38.31 -15.78
CA SER A 18 -28.54 -38.05 -14.81
C SER A 18 -28.62 -39.04 -13.65
N GLY A 19 -29.16 -38.58 -12.52
CA GLY A 19 -29.74 -39.40 -11.47
C GLY A 19 -30.88 -38.64 -10.79
N SER A 20 -32.11 -38.98 -11.15
CA SER A 20 -33.36 -38.55 -10.52
C SER A 20 -33.47 -39.12 -9.11
N ASN A 21 -33.86 -38.30 -8.11
CA ASN A 21 -34.64 -38.78 -6.96
C ASN A 21 -35.32 -37.62 -6.22
N ASN A 22 -36.61 -37.81 -5.93
CA ASN A 22 -37.49 -36.93 -5.17
C ASN A 22 -37.10 -36.85 -3.68
N GLY A 23 -37.04 -35.64 -3.11
CA GLY A 23 -36.90 -35.39 -1.66
C GLY A 23 -37.13 -33.90 -1.32
N PRO A 24 -37.61 -33.56 -0.11
CA PRO A 24 -38.15 -32.24 0.23
C PRO A 24 -37.04 -31.17 0.40
N PRO A 25 -37.36 -29.86 0.34
CA PRO A 25 -36.35 -28.81 0.34
C PRO A 25 -35.77 -28.67 1.74
N SER A 26 -34.51 -29.08 1.91
CA SER A 26 -33.71 -28.73 3.06
C SER A 26 -33.11 -27.33 2.85
N PHE A 27 -33.36 -26.42 3.78
CA PHE A 27 -32.71 -25.10 3.86
C PHE A 27 -31.22 -25.30 4.17
N ALA A 28 -30.41 -25.43 3.12
CA ALA A 28 -28.98 -25.20 3.17
C ALA A 28 -28.69 -23.77 2.67
N PRO A 29 -27.77 -23.02 3.29
CA PRO A 29 -27.40 -21.69 2.83
C PRO A 29 -26.73 -21.81 1.45
N PRO A 30 -26.92 -20.84 0.54
CA PRO A 30 -26.31 -20.89 -0.78
C PRO A 30 -24.79 -20.87 -0.63
N ALA A 31 -24.14 -21.90 -1.18
CA ALA A 31 -22.71 -21.90 -1.40
C ALA A 31 -22.35 -20.66 -2.23
N SER A 32 -21.54 -19.79 -1.64
CA SER A 32 -21.02 -18.57 -2.27
C SER A 32 -20.24 -18.94 -3.54
N PRO A 33 -20.60 -18.41 -4.72
CA PRO A 33 -19.91 -18.72 -5.95
C PRO A 33 -18.72 -17.75 -6.12
N PHE A 34 -17.52 -18.32 -6.23
CA PHE A 34 -16.29 -17.69 -6.73
C PHE A 34 -15.52 -16.70 -5.82
N HIS A 35 -14.67 -17.26 -4.95
CA HIS A 35 -13.41 -16.61 -4.58
C HIS A 35 -12.25 -17.35 -5.29
N SER A 36 -12.03 -17.05 -6.57
CA SER A 36 -10.73 -17.34 -7.18
C SER A 36 -9.73 -16.35 -6.58
N LEU A 37 -8.87 -16.82 -5.69
CA LEU A 37 -7.79 -16.02 -5.12
C LEU A 37 -6.95 -15.46 -6.28
N THR A 38 -6.66 -14.17 -6.24
CA THR A 38 -5.71 -13.57 -7.19
C THR A 38 -4.35 -14.25 -7.02
N THR A 39 -3.52 -14.28 -8.06
CA THR A 39 -2.17 -14.89 -8.01
C THR A 39 -1.33 -14.33 -6.85
N ILE A 40 -1.54 -13.06 -6.49
CA ILE A 40 -0.87 -12.39 -5.37
C ILE A 40 -1.44 -12.87 -4.02
N GLU A 41 -2.76 -13.01 -3.89
CA GLU A 41 -3.37 -13.59 -2.68
C GLU A 41 -2.96 -15.05 -2.47
N GLN A 42 -2.83 -15.83 -3.53
CA GLN A 42 -2.35 -17.21 -3.47
C GLN A 42 -0.91 -17.27 -2.98
N ALA A 43 -0.01 -16.45 -3.56
CA ALA A 43 1.39 -16.39 -3.14
C ALA A 43 1.55 -15.91 -1.69
N ASN A 44 0.77 -14.92 -1.26
CA ASN A 44 0.79 -14.43 0.12
C ASN A 44 0.23 -15.47 1.10
N ARG A 45 -0.82 -16.22 0.68
CA ARG A 45 -1.38 -17.30 1.47
C ARG A 45 -0.39 -18.45 1.65
N ASP A 46 0.24 -18.91 0.58
CA ASP A 46 1.22 -20.00 0.62
C ASP A 46 2.41 -19.62 1.53
N ARG A 47 2.85 -18.36 1.49
CA ARG A 47 3.93 -17.84 2.35
C ARG A 47 3.53 -17.76 3.82
N ASN A 48 2.31 -17.30 4.11
CA ASN A 48 1.77 -17.21 5.46
C ASN A 48 1.52 -18.59 6.08
N GLU A 49 1.02 -19.55 5.30
CA GLU A 49 0.83 -20.93 5.74
C GLU A 49 2.18 -21.62 6.02
N HIS A 50 3.21 -21.38 5.18
CA HIS A 50 4.57 -21.86 5.45
C HIS A 50 5.19 -21.27 6.72
N ALA A 51 4.99 -19.98 6.98
CA ALA A 51 5.47 -19.33 8.20
C ALA A 51 4.73 -19.83 9.46
N ALA A 52 3.43 -20.08 9.35
CA ALA A 52 2.63 -20.64 10.43
C ALA A 52 3.06 -22.09 10.77
N GLN A 53 3.36 -22.91 9.77
CA GLN A 53 3.86 -24.27 9.97
C GLN A 53 5.23 -24.30 10.65
N MET A 54 6.13 -23.35 10.33
CA MET A 54 7.43 -23.19 10.99
C MET A 54 7.35 -22.70 12.45
N SER A 55 6.20 -22.16 12.87
CA SER A 55 6.01 -21.55 14.20
C SER A 55 5.54 -22.54 15.29
N THR A 56 5.32 -23.82 14.94
CA THR A 56 4.70 -24.80 15.86
C THR A 56 5.66 -25.55 16.77
N SER A 57 6.98 -25.30 16.72
CA SER A 57 7.90 -25.86 17.72
C SER A 57 7.96 -24.97 18.96
N ASN A 58 7.16 -25.30 19.97
CA ASN A 58 7.11 -24.62 21.26
C ASN A 58 8.09 -25.29 22.23
N PRO A 59 9.20 -24.67 22.66
CA PRO A 59 9.86 -25.10 23.90
C PRO A 59 9.47 -24.15 25.02
N GLU A 60 8.69 -24.68 25.98
CA GLU A 60 8.47 -24.06 27.27
C GLU A 60 9.80 -23.57 27.88
N ARG A 61 9.94 -22.27 28.09
CA ARG A 61 11.09 -21.71 28.83
C ARG A 61 10.64 -20.91 30.03
N ARG A 62 10.71 -21.59 31.17
CA ARG A 62 10.79 -21.04 32.54
C ARG A 62 11.64 -19.77 32.58
N ARG A 63 11.06 -18.70 33.12
CA ARG A 63 11.74 -17.42 33.41
C ARG A 63 12.90 -17.65 34.39
N LYS A 64 14.15 -17.57 33.91
CA LYS A 64 15.33 -17.28 34.73
C LYS A 64 15.77 -15.84 34.48
N ARG A 65 15.85 -15.04 35.55
CA ARG A 65 16.52 -13.72 35.56
C ARG A 65 17.93 -13.89 34.98
N ARG A 66 18.25 -13.18 33.89
CA ARG A 66 19.62 -13.11 33.34
C ARG A 66 20.21 -11.74 33.64
N GLY A 67 21.37 -11.75 34.32
CA GLY A 67 22.22 -10.59 34.51
C GLY A 67 22.73 -10.03 33.18
N GLN A 68 23.26 -8.82 33.24
CA GLN A 68 23.84 -8.09 32.11
C GLN A 68 24.84 -8.97 31.34
N GLY A 69 24.39 -9.54 30.22
CA GLY A 69 25.25 -10.23 29.29
C GLY A 69 26.08 -9.20 28.52
N ARG A 70 27.41 -9.29 28.64
CA ARG A 70 28.34 -8.60 27.74
C ARG A 70 27.98 -8.99 26.30
N LYS A 71 27.72 -7.99 25.45
CA LYS A 71 27.38 -8.19 24.03
C LYS A 71 28.51 -9.00 23.36
N PRO A 72 28.22 -10.12 22.69
CA PRO A 72 29.22 -10.80 21.88
C PRO A 72 29.65 -9.89 20.71
N PRO A 73 30.92 -9.95 20.28
CA PRO A 73 31.38 -9.22 19.11
C PRO A 73 30.63 -9.73 17.88
N ARG A 74 30.03 -8.81 17.12
CA ARG A 74 29.31 -9.11 15.87
C ARG A 74 30.34 -9.39 14.77
N LEU A 75 30.37 -10.62 14.27
CA LEU A 75 31.08 -10.98 13.04
C LEU A 75 30.16 -10.65 11.86
N VAL A 76 30.74 -10.05 10.81
CA VAL A 76 30.09 -9.46 9.63
C VAL A 76 29.50 -8.06 9.88
N GLY A 77 30.02 -7.07 9.15
CA GLY A 77 29.63 -5.67 9.20
C GLY A 77 28.15 -5.51 8.90
N GLY A 78 27.32 -5.47 9.94
CA GLY A 78 25.94 -5.03 9.81
C GLY A 78 25.96 -3.59 9.35
N VAL A 79 25.31 -3.32 8.21
CA VAL A 79 24.92 -1.97 7.82
C VAL A 79 24.36 -1.29 9.06
N GLY A 80 24.94 -0.16 9.45
CA GLY A 80 24.50 0.60 10.62
C GLY A 80 22.99 0.88 10.51
N PRO A 81 22.31 1.19 11.64
CA PRO A 81 20.90 1.59 11.54
C PRO A 81 20.79 2.77 10.58
N PHE A 82 19.95 2.64 9.55
CA PHE A 82 19.70 3.71 8.58
C PHE A 82 19.32 4.99 9.30
N LYS A 83 19.90 6.09 8.87
CA LYS A 83 19.64 7.42 9.40
C LYS A 83 18.95 8.27 8.34
N VAL A 84 18.11 9.21 8.76
CA VAL A 84 17.46 10.12 7.82
C VAL A 84 18.49 11.01 7.14
N GLU A 85 19.53 11.39 7.86
CA GLU A 85 20.66 12.17 7.36
C GLU A 85 21.37 11.46 6.20
N ASP A 86 21.31 10.13 6.11
CA ASP A 86 21.90 9.37 4.99
C ASP A 86 21.18 9.62 3.65
N THR A 87 19.95 10.16 3.69
CA THR A 87 19.15 10.51 2.51
C THR A 87 19.42 11.91 1.97
N ILE A 88 20.12 12.74 2.76
CA ILE A 88 20.45 14.13 2.44
C ILE A 88 21.87 14.18 1.88
N VAL A 89 22.02 14.80 0.72
CA VAL A 89 23.31 14.99 0.04
C VAL A 89 23.50 16.47 -0.21
N THR A 90 24.73 16.96 -0.07
CA THR A 90 25.09 18.32 -0.48
C THR A 90 25.51 18.30 -1.94
N ALA A 91 24.79 19.04 -2.79
CA ALA A 91 25.13 19.22 -4.19
C ALA A 91 26.39 20.08 -4.37
N SER A 92 26.94 20.13 -5.59
CA SER A 92 28.20 20.83 -5.90
C SER A 92 28.16 22.34 -5.66
N ASP A 93 26.96 22.93 -5.68
CA ASP A 93 26.69 24.34 -5.39
C ASP A 93 26.49 24.63 -3.89
N GLY A 94 26.59 23.61 -3.03
CA GLY A 94 26.33 23.71 -1.59
C GLY A 94 24.87 23.53 -1.20
N THR A 95 23.96 23.31 -2.15
CA THR A 95 22.53 23.10 -1.85
C THR A 95 22.30 21.71 -1.25
N GLU A 96 21.56 21.62 -0.15
CA GLU A 96 21.13 20.34 0.39
C GLU A 96 19.94 19.77 -0.41
N VAL A 97 20.11 18.54 -0.88
CA VAL A 97 19.14 17.81 -1.69
C VAL A 97 18.82 16.46 -1.04
N VAL A 98 17.65 15.93 -1.35
CA VAL A 98 17.17 14.62 -0.88
C VAL A 98 16.72 13.78 -2.07
N SER A 99 17.06 12.48 -2.06
CA SER A 99 16.45 11.52 -2.98
C SER A 99 15.18 10.97 -2.34
N LEU A 100 14.05 11.14 -3.02
CA LEU A 100 12.72 10.93 -2.47
C LEU A 100 11.97 9.83 -3.24
N VAL A 101 11.24 9.00 -2.52
CA VAL A 101 10.24 8.09 -3.07
C VAL A 101 8.90 8.43 -2.45
N VAL A 102 7.96 8.90 -3.26
CA VAL A 102 6.60 9.22 -2.82
C VAL A 102 5.71 8.02 -3.09
N LEU A 103 5.15 7.45 -2.02
CA LEU A 103 4.16 6.37 -2.08
C LEU A 103 2.76 6.96 -1.92
N VAL A 104 1.90 6.74 -2.90
CA VAL A 104 0.50 7.19 -2.90
C VAL A 104 -0.42 6.04 -2.55
N TYR A 105 -1.02 6.09 -1.37
CA TYR A 105 -2.00 5.11 -0.93
C TYR A 105 -3.36 5.38 -1.59
N PRO A 106 -4.10 4.32 -1.97
CA PRO A 106 -5.49 4.45 -2.42
C PRO A 106 -6.37 5.14 -1.38
N PRO A 107 -7.53 5.71 -1.75
CA PRO A 107 -8.40 6.37 -0.78
C PRO A 107 -8.77 5.49 0.41
N ARG A 108 -8.76 6.09 1.60
CA ARG A 108 -9.26 5.44 2.81
C ARG A 108 -10.74 5.14 2.65
N LEU A 109 -11.13 3.91 2.98
CA LEU A 109 -12.52 3.47 2.92
C LEU A 109 -13.32 3.99 4.12
N SER A 110 -14.64 4.06 3.95
CA SER A 110 -15.53 4.37 5.06
C SER A 110 -15.49 3.27 6.12
N PRO A 111 -15.76 3.57 7.40
CA PRO A 111 -15.84 2.54 8.44
C PRO A 111 -16.83 1.42 8.10
N ASP A 112 -17.94 1.77 7.45
CA ASP A 112 -18.97 0.82 7.01
C ASP A 112 -18.42 -0.12 5.93
N ASP A 113 -17.71 0.42 4.92
CA ASP A 113 -17.05 -0.40 3.90
C ASP A 113 -15.98 -1.32 4.52
N CYS A 114 -15.20 -0.80 5.47
CA CYS A 114 -14.22 -1.62 6.19
C CYS A 114 -14.89 -2.77 6.94
N GLN A 115 -16.02 -2.52 7.61
CA GLN A 115 -16.76 -3.55 8.33
C GLN A 115 -17.38 -4.59 7.38
N ILE A 116 -18.04 -4.15 6.30
CA ILE A 116 -18.72 -5.01 5.32
C ILE A 116 -17.71 -5.94 4.63
N HIS A 117 -16.52 -5.43 4.31
CA HIS A 117 -15.50 -6.17 3.57
C HIS A 117 -14.41 -6.79 4.45
N ASN A 118 -14.53 -6.68 5.78
CA ASN A 118 -13.53 -7.14 6.74
C ASN A 118 -12.11 -6.63 6.40
N LEU A 119 -12.00 -5.31 6.27
CA LEU A 119 -10.77 -4.59 5.94
C LEU A 119 -10.27 -3.80 7.15
N PRO A 120 -8.96 -3.51 7.22
CA PRO A 120 -8.40 -2.67 8.27
C PRO A 120 -9.06 -1.29 8.30
N LEU A 121 -9.44 -0.84 9.50
CA LEU A 121 -10.03 0.49 9.69
C LEU A 121 -8.99 1.61 9.50
N GLU A 122 -7.72 1.29 9.67
CA GLU A 122 -6.60 2.21 9.74
C GLU A 122 -5.64 1.96 8.57
N LEU A 123 -4.86 2.99 8.22
CA LEU A 123 -3.78 2.82 7.25
C LEU A 123 -2.55 2.34 7.99
N HIS A 124 -1.83 1.40 7.36
CA HIS A 124 -0.64 0.79 7.94
C HIS A 124 0.54 0.96 6.98
N HIS A 125 1.73 1.10 7.54
CA HIS A 125 2.96 0.90 6.81
C HIS A 125 3.24 -0.62 6.75
N TYR A 126 2.98 -1.24 5.60
CA TYR A 126 3.11 -2.68 5.41
C TYR A 126 4.58 -3.13 5.46
N VAL A 127 5.01 -3.66 6.61
CA VAL A 127 6.41 -4.09 6.83
C VAL A 127 6.70 -5.49 6.27
N GLN A 128 5.76 -6.43 6.41
CA GLN A 128 6.00 -7.83 6.05
C GLN A 128 5.99 -8.03 4.53
N ASN A 129 4.99 -7.46 3.84
CA ASN A 129 4.87 -7.51 2.39
C ASN A 129 5.11 -6.14 1.74
N SER A 130 6.09 -5.37 2.23
CA SER A 130 6.42 -4.03 1.72
C SER A 130 6.65 -4.03 0.21
N ASP A 131 7.43 -4.99 -0.29
CA ASP A 131 7.85 -5.04 -1.69
C ASP A 131 6.68 -5.42 -2.59
N ALA A 132 5.84 -6.35 -2.15
CA ALA A 132 4.63 -6.74 -2.88
C ALA A 132 3.61 -5.58 -2.90
N PHE A 133 3.45 -4.87 -1.78
CA PHE A 133 2.60 -3.68 -1.72
C PHE A 133 3.10 -2.59 -2.67
N GLN A 134 4.40 -2.29 -2.63
CA GLN A 134 5.02 -1.33 -3.53
C GLN A 134 4.87 -1.74 -5.00
N THR A 135 5.07 -3.01 -5.34
CA THR A 135 4.87 -3.53 -6.71
C THR A 135 3.44 -3.30 -7.21
N VAL A 136 2.44 -3.53 -6.35
CA VAL A 136 1.04 -3.25 -6.69
C VAL A 136 0.82 -1.76 -6.93
N LEU A 137 1.37 -0.89 -6.07
CA LEU A 137 1.28 0.55 -6.24
C LEU A 137 1.99 1.02 -7.53
N GLU A 138 3.19 0.52 -7.82
CA GLU A 138 3.95 0.81 -9.04
C GLU A 138 3.15 0.41 -10.29
N SER A 139 2.52 -0.76 -10.27
CA SER A 139 1.69 -1.24 -11.39
C SER A 139 0.51 -0.30 -11.72
N LEU A 140 0.10 0.52 -10.74
CA LEU A 140 -1.00 1.49 -10.83
C LEU A 140 -0.51 2.95 -10.96
N ASN A 141 0.79 3.16 -11.18
CA ASN A 141 1.43 4.48 -11.22
C ASN A 141 1.23 5.29 -9.92
N LEU A 142 1.30 4.63 -8.77
CA LEU A 142 1.14 5.24 -7.44
C LEU A 142 2.48 5.43 -6.70
N VAL A 143 3.61 5.21 -7.37
CA VAL A 143 4.96 5.39 -6.82
C VAL A 143 5.75 6.35 -7.69
N TYR A 144 6.34 7.36 -7.07
CA TYR A 144 7.07 8.42 -7.76
C TYR A 144 8.46 8.58 -7.17
N HIS A 145 9.46 8.62 -8.05
CA HIS A 145 10.85 8.81 -7.65
C HIS A 145 11.31 10.21 -8.06
N PHE A 146 11.90 10.93 -7.12
CA PHE A 146 12.53 12.22 -7.35
C PHE A 146 13.96 12.16 -6.84
N ASP A 147 14.92 12.23 -7.75
CA ASP A 147 16.33 12.24 -7.37
C ASP A 147 16.81 13.69 -7.19
N ASN A 148 17.61 13.93 -6.15
CA ASN A 148 18.25 15.23 -5.86
C ASN A 148 17.28 16.42 -5.74
N LEU A 149 16.14 16.23 -5.09
CA LEU A 149 15.17 17.31 -4.86
C LEU A 149 15.67 18.25 -3.75
N SER A 150 15.66 19.57 -3.98
CA SER A 150 16.07 20.53 -2.95
C SER A 150 15.23 20.42 -1.68
N LEU A 151 15.87 20.45 -0.50
CA LEU A 151 15.16 20.47 0.79
C LEU A 151 14.28 21.71 0.97
N ASN A 152 14.51 22.78 0.21
CA ASN A 152 13.69 23.98 0.19
C ASN A 152 12.41 23.83 -0.67
N THR A 153 12.27 22.73 -1.41
CA THR A 153 11.05 22.43 -2.18
C THR A 153 9.85 22.42 -1.26
N LYS A 154 8.79 23.14 -1.62
CA LYS A 154 7.55 23.16 -0.87
C LYS A 154 6.81 21.84 -1.07
N VAL A 155 6.28 21.30 0.02
CA VAL A 155 5.54 20.03 -0.02
C VAL A 155 4.28 20.15 -0.87
N VAL A 156 3.63 21.32 -0.86
CA VAL A 156 2.45 21.60 -1.69
C VAL A 156 2.77 21.48 -3.18
N ASP A 157 3.91 22.02 -3.62
CA ASP A 157 4.31 21.95 -5.02
C ASP A 157 4.64 20.51 -5.43
N LEU A 158 5.30 19.75 -4.56
CA LEU A 158 5.54 18.32 -4.78
C LEU A 158 4.23 17.53 -4.93
N LEU A 159 3.27 17.73 -4.01
CA LEU A 159 1.99 17.04 -4.06
C LEU A 159 1.16 17.41 -5.29
N ASP A 160 1.27 18.65 -5.76
CA ASP A 160 0.62 19.12 -7.00
C ASP A 160 1.20 18.43 -8.24
N VAL A 161 2.53 18.25 -8.29
CA VAL A 161 3.21 17.47 -9.35
C VAL A 161 2.75 16.01 -9.33
N VAL A 162 2.70 15.39 -8.15
CA VAL A 162 2.22 14.01 -7.99
C VAL A 162 0.76 13.88 -8.44
N GLN A 163 -0.11 14.80 -8.01
CA GLN A 163 -1.52 14.80 -8.43
C GLN A 163 -1.67 14.96 -9.94
N SER A 164 -0.93 15.88 -10.55
CA SER A 164 -0.93 16.07 -12.00
C SER A 164 -0.49 14.80 -12.72
N SER A 165 0.52 14.11 -12.19
CA SER A 165 1.01 12.84 -12.74
C SER A 165 -0.01 11.71 -12.60
N LEU A 166 -0.77 11.65 -11.50
CA LEU A 166 -1.87 10.70 -11.34
C LEU A 166 -2.97 10.94 -12.37
N SER A 167 -3.36 12.21 -12.58
CA SER A 167 -4.35 12.57 -13.59
C SER A 167 -3.89 12.20 -15.01
N GLN A 168 -2.62 12.41 -15.33
CA GLN A 168 -2.03 11.95 -16.60
C GLN A 168 -2.05 10.41 -16.74
N ALA A 169 -1.87 9.68 -15.64
CA ALA A 169 -1.98 8.23 -15.60
C ALA A 169 -3.43 7.70 -15.66
N GLY A 170 -4.43 8.59 -15.79
CA GLY A 170 -5.84 8.23 -15.93
C GLY A 170 -6.63 8.17 -14.63
N TRP A 171 -6.03 8.55 -13.49
CA TRP A 171 -6.77 8.67 -12.24
C TRP A 171 -7.72 9.87 -12.32
N THR A 172 -8.99 9.60 -12.10
CA THR A 172 -10.03 10.61 -12.05
C THR A 172 -10.46 10.84 -10.61
N PHE A 173 -10.43 12.10 -10.21
CA PHE A 173 -10.90 12.54 -8.90
C PHE A 173 -12.20 13.31 -9.16
N PRO A 174 -13.37 12.77 -8.77
CA PRO A 174 -14.58 13.57 -8.86
C PRO A 174 -14.37 14.80 -7.98
N GLN A 175 -14.54 15.97 -8.60
CA GLN A 175 -14.66 17.21 -7.85
C GLN A 175 -15.81 17.01 -6.86
N ASN A 176 -15.61 17.41 -5.60
CA ASN A 176 -16.63 17.28 -4.57
C ASN A 176 -17.99 17.74 -5.13
N PRO A 177 -19.05 16.90 -5.13
CA PRO A 177 -20.37 17.32 -5.59
C PRO A 177 -21.02 18.36 -4.67
N SER A 178 -20.39 18.69 -3.54
CA SER A 178 -20.76 19.79 -2.66
C SER A 178 -20.11 21.11 -3.07
N SER A 179 -20.22 21.51 -4.34
CA SER A 179 -20.36 22.91 -4.75
C SER A 179 -20.46 23.03 -6.27
N GLY A 180 -21.67 23.23 -6.79
CA GLY A 180 -21.90 24.01 -8.03
C GLY A 180 -21.51 25.49 -7.87
N THR A 181 -20.73 25.80 -6.84
CA THR A 181 -20.06 27.06 -6.57
C THR A 181 -18.60 26.79 -6.89
N GLU A 182 -18.03 27.57 -7.81
CA GLU A 182 -16.58 27.71 -8.00
C GLU A 182 -15.82 27.48 -6.67
N PRO A 183 -14.76 26.65 -6.65
CA PRO A 183 -13.98 26.45 -5.43
C PRO A 183 -13.56 27.82 -4.92
N SER A 184 -14.14 28.23 -3.80
CA SER A 184 -14.02 29.60 -3.34
C SER A 184 -12.55 30.00 -3.30
N ALA A 185 -12.23 31.22 -3.76
CA ALA A 185 -10.87 31.76 -3.72
C ALA A 185 -10.25 31.78 -2.29
N PHE A 186 -11.04 31.43 -1.27
CA PHE A 186 -10.69 31.38 0.14
C PHE A 186 -10.01 30.08 0.59
N PHE A 187 -10.11 28.97 -0.17
CA PHE A 187 -9.42 27.73 0.20
C PHE A 187 -7.93 27.82 -0.13
N ARG A 188 -7.09 27.42 0.84
CA ARG A 188 -5.63 27.36 0.63
C ARG A 188 -5.30 26.29 -0.41
N ARG A 189 -4.23 26.47 -1.19
CA ARG A 189 -3.88 25.58 -2.31
C ARG A 189 -3.77 24.11 -1.87
N HIS A 190 -3.18 23.87 -0.70
CA HIS A 190 -3.03 22.53 -0.15
C HIS A 190 -4.35 21.85 0.25
N GLU A 191 -5.39 22.63 0.54
CA GLU A 191 -6.71 22.09 0.89
C GLU A 191 -7.46 21.58 -0.34
N ARG A 192 -7.13 22.12 -1.53
CA ARG A 192 -7.69 21.74 -2.83
C ARG A 192 -7.05 20.49 -3.43
N LEU A 193 -5.89 20.08 -2.94
CA LEU A 193 -5.22 18.87 -3.43
C LEU A 193 -6.01 17.62 -3.04
N ALA A 194 -6.15 16.73 -4.01
CA ALA A 194 -6.74 15.40 -3.86
C ALA A 194 -5.80 14.42 -3.14
N ILE A 195 -4.56 14.81 -2.86
CA ILE A 195 -3.57 14.02 -2.14
C ILE A 195 -3.24 14.70 -0.81
N GLN A 196 -3.00 13.91 0.23
CA GLN A 196 -2.58 14.38 1.54
C GLN A 196 -1.36 13.61 2.03
N LEU A 197 -0.47 14.27 2.79
CA LEU A 197 0.59 13.59 3.52
C LEU A 197 0.03 12.62 4.56
N LEU A 198 0.73 11.53 4.78
CA LEU A 198 0.54 10.64 5.92
C LEU A 198 1.69 10.81 6.90
N ARG A 199 1.37 10.65 8.19
CA ARG A 199 2.35 10.62 9.29
C ARG A 199 2.20 9.35 10.12
N PHE A 200 3.29 8.93 10.72
CA PHE A 200 3.33 7.83 11.68
C PHE A 200 2.68 8.22 13.00
N VAL A 201 1.88 7.31 13.55
CA VAL A 201 1.36 7.44 14.92
C VAL A 201 2.45 7.01 15.91
N GLY A 202 2.62 7.77 16.99
CA GLY A 202 3.49 7.38 18.10
C GLY A 202 4.95 7.14 17.69
N ARG A 203 5.49 7.92 16.72
CA ARG A 203 6.85 7.74 16.17
C ARG A 203 7.08 6.39 15.47
N GLY A 204 6.01 5.81 14.92
CA GLY A 204 6.05 4.48 14.30
C GLY A 204 6.20 3.33 15.30
N ASN A 205 5.96 3.60 16.59
CA ASN A 205 5.89 2.54 17.59
C ASN A 205 4.71 1.63 17.29
N ILE A 206 4.97 0.34 17.43
CA ILE A 206 3.98 -0.70 17.24
C ILE A 206 3.44 -1.06 18.63
N ASN A 207 2.12 -0.98 18.79
CA ASN A 207 1.44 -1.38 20.02
C ASN A 207 1.31 -2.91 20.05
N ASN A 208 1.14 -3.53 21.22
CA ASN A 208 1.06 -5.00 21.34
C ASN A 208 -0.02 -5.68 20.47
N ASN A 209 -1.02 -4.93 20.01
CA ASN A 209 -2.12 -5.43 19.17
C ASN A 209 -1.92 -5.19 17.67
N ALA A 210 -0.85 -4.49 17.24
CA ALA A 210 -0.58 -4.23 15.83
C ALA A 210 0.72 -4.94 15.43
N LYS A 211 0.81 -5.43 14.18
CA LYS A 211 2.07 -5.97 13.62
C LYS A 211 2.86 -4.90 12.86
N THR A 212 2.22 -3.80 12.51
CA THR A 212 2.74 -2.75 11.64
C THR A 212 2.48 -1.35 12.19
N PRO A 213 3.35 -0.36 11.91
CA PRO A 213 3.13 1.01 12.29
C PRO A 213 1.89 1.59 11.62
N ARG A 214 1.12 2.37 12.37
CA ARG A 214 -0.06 3.06 11.85
C ARG A 214 0.30 4.38 11.18
N LEU A 215 -0.40 4.68 10.10
CA LEU A 215 -0.36 5.93 9.37
C LEU A 215 -1.69 6.67 9.52
N ILE A 216 -1.63 7.98 9.72
CA ILE A 216 -2.81 8.86 9.75
C ILE A 216 -2.58 10.09 8.89
N PRO A 217 -3.65 10.76 8.41
CA PRO A 217 -3.51 12.02 7.70
C PRO A 217 -2.68 13.04 8.50
N GLY A 218 -1.61 13.51 7.87
CA GLY A 218 -0.78 14.62 8.34
C GLY A 218 -1.42 15.95 7.98
N LYS A 219 -1.05 17.00 8.71
CA LYS A 219 -1.43 18.38 8.36
C LYS A 219 -0.27 19.02 7.61
N VAL A 220 -0.56 19.61 6.45
CA VAL A 220 0.33 20.59 5.84
C VAL A 220 0.00 21.92 6.50
N GLU A 221 0.77 22.29 7.52
CA GLU A 221 0.44 23.42 8.42
C GLU A 221 0.44 24.78 7.71
N SER A 222 1.25 24.90 6.66
CA SER A 222 1.40 26.10 5.85
C SER A 222 1.73 25.73 4.41
N GLU A 223 1.38 26.60 3.46
CA GLU A 223 1.85 26.52 2.07
C GLU A 223 3.37 26.69 1.97
N THR A 224 4.01 27.21 3.02
CA THR A 224 5.46 27.34 3.13
C THR A 224 6.14 26.11 3.71
N MET A 225 5.40 25.03 3.98
CA MET A 225 6.00 23.81 4.52
C MET A 225 6.98 23.21 3.51
N THR A 226 8.24 23.02 3.90
CA THR A 226 9.30 22.51 3.01
C THR A 226 9.62 21.04 3.29
N LEU A 227 10.32 20.39 2.36
CA LEU A 227 10.81 19.04 2.56
C LEU A 227 11.77 18.93 3.75
N ALA A 228 12.58 19.95 4.03
CA ALA A 228 13.42 20.00 5.23
C ALA A 228 12.60 19.75 6.51
N GLN A 229 11.42 20.38 6.62
CA GLN A 229 10.55 20.24 7.79
C GLN A 229 9.91 18.85 7.89
N VAL A 230 9.66 18.19 6.76
CA VAL A 230 9.15 16.81 6.72
C VAL A 230 10.27 15.82 7.08
N VAL A 231 11.39 15.89 6.36
CA VAL A 231 12.51 14.98 6.49
C VAL A 231 13.08 15.04 7.91
N CYS A 232 13.33 16.24 8.44
CA CYS A 232 13.90 16.40 9.78
C CYS A 232 12.89 16.14 10.92
N ASN A 233 11.58 16.02 10.64
CA ASN A 233 10.60 15.66 11.66
C ASN A 233 10.59 14.14 11.88
N SER A 234 11.54 13.68 12.71
CA SER A 234 11.69 12.28 13.10
C SER A 234 10.55 11.72 13.97
N ALA A 235 9.66 12.58 14.47
CA ALA A 235 8.55 12.15 15.31
C ALA A 235 7.33 11.70 14.49
N ASP A 236 7.06 12.37 13.37
CA ASP A 236 5.85 12.16 12.58
C ASP A 236 6.13 11.59 11.19
N TYR A 237 7.19 12.03 10.50
CA TYR A 237 7.40 11.69 9.09
C TYR A 237 8.73 10.95 8.87
N GLY A 238 9.84 11.49 9.37
CA GLY A 238 11.19 10.94 9.25
C GLY A 238 11.52 9.85 10.26
N VAL A 239 10.62 8.89 10.49
CA VAL A 239 10.93 7.75 11.36
C VAL A 239 11.93 6.84 10.63
N ALA A 240 13.23 7.00 10.91
CA ALA A 240 14.34 6.44 10.11
C ALA A 240 14.18 4.95 9.75
N LYS A 241 13.63 4.13 10.67
CA LYS A 241 13.38 2.71 10.45
C LYS A 241 12.42 2.41 9.29
N TYR A 242 11.47 3.30 9.01
CA TYR A 242 10.39 3.10 8.04
C TYR A 242 10.41 4.14 6.91
N ALA A 243 11.09 5.27 7.11
CA ALA A 243 11.16 6.38 6.19
C ALA A 243 12.45 6.40 5.34
N VAL A 244 13.36 5.44 5.52
CA VAL A 244 14.63 5.36 4.76
C VAL A 244 14.74 4.00 4.09
N THR A 245 14.89 3.99 2.77
CA THR A 245 15.09 2.76 2.00
C THR A 245 16.52 2.23 2.12
N PRO A 246 16.78 0.96 1.79
CA PRO A 246 18.14 0.42 1.69
C PRO A 246 19.06 1.21 0.75
N GLU A 247 18.49 1.80 -0.30
CA GLU A 247 19.18 2.67 -1.27
C GLU A 247 19.36 4.11 -0.77
N LYS A 248 19.09 4.37 0.51
CA LYS A 248 19.18 5.69 1.14
C LYS A 248 18.27 6.74 0.49
N LYS A 249 17.08 6.34 0.06
CA LYS A 249 16.02 7.29 -0.34
C LYS A 249 15.06 7.53 0.82
N PHE A 250 14.53 8.74 0.90
CA PHE A 250 13.49 9.08 1.87
C PHE A 250 12.13 8.63 1.34
N LEU A 251 11.38 7.84 2.11
CA LEU A 251 10.02 7.42 1.80
C LEU A 251 9.02 8.43 2.35
N LEU A 252 8.31 9.11 1.45
CA LEU A 252 7.20 9.99 1.79
C LEU A 252 5.88 9.27 1.54
N HIS A 253 5.12 9.06 2.60
CA HIS A 253 3.80 8.44 2.51
C HIS A 253 2.72 9.49 2.27
N THR A 254 1.84 9.22 1.32
CA THR A 254 0.71 10.08 0.97
C THR A 254 -0.54 9.25 0.74
N VAL A 255 -1.72 9.85 0.75
CA VAL A 255 -2.99 9.16 0.48
C VAL A 255 -3.88 10.03 -0.40
N ILE A 256 -4.65 9.40 -1.27
CA ILE A 256 -5.70 10.07 -2.00
C ILE A 256 -6.87 10.37 -1.02
N ARG A 257 -7.27 11.63 -0.93
CA ARG A 257 -8.35 12.10 -0.04
C ARG A 257 -9.74 11.81 -0.58
N SER A 258 -9.90 11.84 -1.91
CA SER A 258 -11.20 11.67 -2.54
C SER A 258 -11.64 10.21 -2.42
N PRO A 259 -12.74 9.88 -1.73
CA PRO A 259 -13.19 8.50 -1.55
C PRO A 259 -13.68 7.87 -2.87
N ASN A 260 -14.08 8.70 -3.83
CA ASN A 260 -14.77 8.28 -5.05
C ASN A 260 -13.84 8.30 -6.27
N VAL A 261 -12.61 7.82 -6.17
CA VAL A 261 -11.72 7.77 -7.35
C VAL A 261 -12.12 6.69 -8.35
N SER A 262 -11.82 6.94 -9.61
CA SER A 262 -11.93 5.92 -10.66
C SER A 262 -10.70 5.89 -11.55
N LEU A 263 -10.35 4.70 -12.02
CA LEU A 263 -9.25 4.45 -12.95
C LEU A 263 -9.70 3.41 -13.97
N ASN A 264 -9.45 3.67 -15.25
CA ASN A 264 -9.64 2.67 -16.30
C ASN A 264 -8.41 1.77 -16.37
N VAL A 265 -8.56 0.51 -16.00
CA VAL A 265 -7.46 -0.45 -15.93
C VAL A 265 -7.98 -1.88 -16.08
N ASN A 266 -7.13 -2.79 -16.54
CA ASN A 266 -7.40 -4.23 -16.53
C ASN A 266 -6.93 -4.83 -15.20
N LEU A 267 -7.86 -5.29 -14.35
CA LEU A 267 -7.50 -5.83 -13.03
C LEU A 267 -6.68 -7.12 -13.09
N PHE A 268 -6.87 -7.95 -14.11
CA PHE A 268 -6.09 -9.17 -14.30
C PHE A 268 -4.61 -8.86 -14.53
N GLU A 269 -4.31 -7.90 -15.39
CA GLU A 269 -2.94 -7.45 -15.66
C GLU A 269 -2.25 -6.84 -14.43
N LYS A 270 -3.03 -6.29 -13.49
CA LYS A 270 -2.53 -5.73 -12.24
C LYS A 270 -2.53 -6.72 -11.07
N GLY A 271 -2.97 -7.96 -11.29
CA GLY A 271 -3.08 -8.97 -10.23
C GLY A 271 -4.13 -8.64 -9.16
N LEU A 272 -5.11 -7.78 -9.48
CA LEU A 272 -6.15 -7.31 -8.56
C LEU A 272 -7.52 -7.97 -8.79
N GLY A 273 -7.64 -8.83 -9.81
CA GLY A 273 -8.87 -9.53 -10.15
C GLY A 273 -8.68 -10.57 -11.24
N SER A 274 -9.75 -11.30 -11.53
CA SER A 274 -9.80 -12.32 -12.59
C SER A 274 -10.34 -11.78 -13.93
N GLU A 275 -10.90 -10.57 -13.91
CA GLU A 275 -11.46 -9.90 -15.09
C GLU A 275 -10.34 -9.44 -16.02
N ASN A 276 -10.24 -10.06 -17.20
CA ASN A 276 -9.28 -9.70 -18.25
C ASN A 276 -9.88 -8.71 -19.26
N VAL A 277 -10.41 -7.60 -18.75
CA VAL A 277 -10.99 -6.50 -19.54
C VAL A 277 -10.60 -5.19 -18.89
N ALA A 278 -10.12 -4.24 -19.70
CA ALA A 278 -9.89 -2.87 -19.24
C ALA A 278 -11.23 -2.14 -19.10
N GLN A 279 -11.55 -1.72 -17.88
CA GLN A 279 -12.75 -0.94 -17.58
C GLN A 279 -12.51 0.02 -16.42
N THR A 280 -13.44 0.94 -16.20
CA THR A 280 -13.37 1.90 -15.09
C THR A 280 -13.68 1.21 -13.77
N HIS A 281 -12.75 1.29 -12.82
CA HIS A 281 -12.88 0.70 -11.50
C HIS A 281 -12.88 1.75 -10.38
N ASN A 282 -13.90 1.69 -9.52
CA ASN A 282 -13.99 2.48 -8.28
C ASN A 282 -13.67 1.63 -7.04
N CYS A 283 -13.40 0.34 -7.23
CA CYS A 283 -13.20 -0.64 -6.17
C CYS A 283 -11.72 -0.89 -5.83
N LEU A 284 -10.80 -0.11 -6.38
CA LEU A 284 -9.35 -0.34 -6.26
C LEU A 284 -8.87 -0.34 -4.80
N SER A 285 -9.32 0.62 -3.98
CA SER A 285 -8.99 0.63 -2.55
C SER A 285 -9.40 -0.65 -1.85
N LYS A 286 -10.62 -1.15 -2.12
CA LYS A 286 -11.15 -2.39 -1.51
C LYS A 286 -10.29 -3.59 -1.89
N ARG A 287 -9.91 -3.69 -3.17
CA ARG A 287 -9.09 -4.80 -3.68
C ARG A 287 -7.68 -4.76 -3.09
N ILE A 288 -7.02 -3.59 -3.13
CA ILE A 288 -5.66 -3.44 -2.60
C ILE A 288 -5.63 -3.70 -1.10
N TYR A 289 -6.48 -3.05 -0.30
CA TYR A 289 -6.51 -3.28 1.14
C TYR A 289 -6.95 -4.69 1.51
N GLY A 290 -7.79 -5.33 0.69
CA GLY A 290 -8.18 -6.73 0.87
C GLY A 290 -7.00 -7.69 0.76
N ILE A 291 -6.12 -7.48 -0.22
CA ILE A 291 -4.93 -8.31 -0.44
C ILE A 291 -3.97 -8.24 0.76
N PHE A 292 -3.81 -7.05 1.35
CA PHE A 292 -2.85 -6.79 2.42
C PHE A 292 -3.47 -6.72 3.83
N ARG A 293 -4.73 -7.13 4.01
CA ARG A 293 -5.42 -7.03 5.31
C ARG A 293 -4.70 -7.77 6.45
N SER A 294 -4.08 -8.91 6.16
CA SER A 294 -3.35 -9.74 7.13
C SER A 294 -2.09 -9.09 7.69
N ASP A 295 -1.57 -8.06 7.03
CA ASP A 295 -0.38 -7.33 7.46
C ASP A 295 -0.72 -6.20 8.45
N GLY A 296 -1.95 -5.68 8.38
CA GLY A 296 -2.46 -4.68 9.32
C GLY A 296 -2.95 -5.31 10.63
N ASP A 297 -3.64 -6.45 10.51
CA ASP A 297 -4.38 -7.06 11.62
C ASP A 297 -3.59 -8.15 12.37
N ALA A 298 -3.77 -8.19 13.71
CA ALA A 298 -3.27 -9.26 14.57
C ALA A 298 -4.11 -10.52 14.44
#